data_AF-A0A2P8NAD5-F1
#
_entry.id   AF-A0A2P8NAD5-F1
#
_cell.length_a   1.000
_cell.length_b   1.000
_cell.length_c   1.000
_cell.angle_alpha   90.00
_cell.angle_beta   90.00
_cell.angle_gamma   90.00
#
_symmetry.space_group_name_H-M   'P 1'
#
loop_
_entity.id
_entity.type
_entity.pdbx_description
1 polymer ?
#
loop_
_entity_poly.entity_id
_entity_poly.type
_entity_poly.pdbx_seq_one_letter_code
_entity_poly.pdbx_strand_id
1 'polypeptide(L)' 'MSGHLFAAFRGAARSGCTGLGLAIAHELVRAHGGAIELVESVGGRTRFLITIPDQPVRPDEARQTIRRPA' A
#
# COMPACT_ATOMS: atom_id res chain seq x y z
N MET A 1 8.31 5.91 -11.73
CA MET A 1 9.49 6.09 -10.86
C MET A 1 9.02 6.09 -9.40
N SER A 2 8.68 4.91 -8.85
CA SER A 2 7.87 4.83 -7.60
C SER A 2 8.09 3.55 -6.77
N GLY A 3 9.15 2.77 -7.04
CA GLY A 3 9.40 1.47 -6.38
C GLY A 3 9.84 1.55 -4.91
N HIS A 4 9.80 2.73 -4.28
CA HIS A 4 10.46 2.97 -3.00
C HIS A 4 9.55 3.43 -1.87
N LEU A 5 8.30 3.77 -2.17
CA LEU A 5 7.35 4.27 -1.17
C LEU A 5 6.73 3.16 -0.30
N PHE A 6 6.60 1.95 -0.84
CA PHE A 6 5.98 0.80 -0.17
C PHE A 6 6.97 -0.17 0.46
N ALA A 7 8.27 0.17 0.40
CA ALA A 7 9.27 -0.57 1.15
C ALA A 7 9.04 -0.33 2.65
N ALA A 8 9.02 -1.41 3.42
CA ALA A 8 9.02 -1.34 4.87
C ALA A 8 10.14 -0.40 5.37
N PHE A 9 9.91 0.27 6.49
CA PHE A 9 10.88 1.13 7.19
C PHE A 9 11.15 2.52 6.56
N ARG A 10 10.32 3.01 5.62
CA ARG A 10 10.43 4.38 5.06
C ARG A 10 9.22 5.27 5.34
N GLY A 11 8.81 5.34 6.59
CA GLY A 11 8.06 6.48 7.13
C GLY A 11 9.01 7.34 7.95
N ALA A 12 8.89 8.66 7.87
CA ALA A 12 9.71 9.62 8.60
C ALA A 12 10.03 9.12 10.03
N ALA A 13 11.32 9.10 10.36
CA ALA A 13 11.87 8.65 11.63
C ALA A 13 11.32 9.51 12.79
N ARG A 14 10.07 9.25 13.18
CA ARG A 14 9.56 9.64 14.49
C ARG A 14 9.97 8.52 15.43
N SER A 15 10.81 8.85 16.40
CA SER A 15 11.20 7.96 17.49
C SER A 15 9.98 7.17 17.98
N GLY A 16 10.02 5.84 17.85
CA GLY A 16 8.94 4.93 18.26
C GLY A 16 8.01 4.40 17.16
N CYS A 17 8.10 4.87 15.91
CA CYS A 17 7.34 4.30 14.78
C CYS A 17 8.19 3.34 13.95
N THR A 18 7.68 2.14 13.67
CA THR A 18 8.38 1.09 12.89
C THR A 18 8.40 1.34 11.39
N GLY A 19 7.66 2.33 10.89
CA GLY A 19 7.52 2.60 9.45
C GLY A 19 6.79 1.48 8.68
N LEU A 20 6.01 0.64 9.37
CA LEU A 20 5.28 -0.49 8.76
C LEU A 20 3.88 -0.15 8.28
N GLY A 21 3.26 0.94 8.77
CA GLY A 21 1.85 1.23 8.52
C GLY A 21 1.49 1.29 7.04
N LEU A 22 2.32 1.94 6.22
CA LEU A 22 2.06 2.05 4.78
C LEU A 22 2.32 0.74 4.03
N ALA A 23 3.30 -0.06 4.46
CA ALA A 23 3.56 -1.38 3.90
C ALA A 23 2.39 -2.35 4.16
N ILE A 24 1.85 -2.33 5.39
CA ILE A 24 0.66 -3.12 5.75
C ILE A 24 -0.56 -2.66 4.94
N ALA A 25 -0.80 -1.34 4.87
CA ALA A 25 -1.90 -0.80 4.08
C ALA A 25 -1.80 -1.19 2.60
N HIS A 26 -0.59 -1.16 2.02
CA HIS A 26 -0.36 -1.57 0.64
C HIS A 26 -0.71 -3.04 0.40
N GLU A 27 -0.27 -3.95 1.28
CA GLU A 27 -0.59 -5.38 1.15
C GLU A 27 -2.09 -5.66 1.33
N LEU A 28 -2.74 -4.99 2.27
CA LEU A 28 -4.19 -5.11 2.45
C LEU A 28 -4.94 -4.64 1.20
N VAL A 29 -4.64 -3.45 0.70
CA VAL A 29 -5.30 -2.90 -0.50
C VAL A 29 -5.11 -3.82 -1.70
N ARG A 30 -3.90 -4.38 -1.90
CA ARG A 30 -3.63 -5.36 -2.97
C ARG A 30 -4.40 -6.66 -2.79
N ALA A 31 -4.53 -7.17 -1.56
CA ALA A 31 -5.31 -8.37 -1.28
C ALA A 31 -6.80 -8.20 -1.61
N HIS A 32 -7.30 -6.96 -1.62
CA HIS A 32 -8.66 -6.62 -2.07
C HIS A 32 -8.74 -6.25 -3.56
N GLY A 33 -7.67 -6.47 -4.33
CA GLY A 33 -7.60 -6.13 -5.75
C GLY A 33 -7.57 -4.63 -6.04
N GLY A 34 -7.25 -3.82 -5.03
CA GLY A 34 -7.17 -2.37 -5.14
C GLY A 34 -5.76 -1.83 -5.34
N ALA A 35 -5.66 -0.50 -5.32
CA ALA A 35 -4.42 0.24 -5.37
C ALA A 35 -4.39 1.38 -4.33
N ILE A 36 -3.21 1.68 -3.80
CA ILE A 36 -2.95 2.84 -2.95
C ILE A 36 -1.87 3.71 -3.59
N GLU A 37 -2.15 5.01 -3.73
CA GLU A 37 -1.29 5.96 -4.43
C GLU A 37 -1.07 7.22 -3.59
N LEU A 38 0.12 7.80 -3.67
CA LEU A 38 0.39 9.13 -3.13
C LEU A 38 -0.05 10.17 -4.14
N VAL A 39 -1.09 10.94 -3.80
CA VAL A 39 -1.63 12.00 -4.69
C VAL A 39 -0.98 13.34 -4.41
N GLU A 40 -0.69 13.65 -3.15
CA GLU A 40 -0.12 14.92 -2.75
C GLU A 40 0.72 14.76 -1.48
N SER A 41 1.88 15.41 -1.43
CA SER A 41 2.68 15.57 -0.20
C SER A 41 3.40 16.91 -0.21
N VAL A 42 2.72 17.95 0.28
CA VAL A 42 3.22 19.34 0.27
C VAL A 42 2.87 20.02 1.59
N GLY A 43 3.79 20.82 2.13
CA GLY A 43 3.50 21.70 3.27
C GLY A 43 3.04 20.99 4.55
N GLY A 44 3.53 19.77 4.82
CA GLY A 44 3.13 18.99 6.00
C GLY A 44 1.77 18.30 5.88
N ARG A 45 1.13 18.36 4.71
CA ARG A 45 -0.08 17.60 4.37
C ARG A 45 0.30 16.46 3.44
N THR A 46 -0.27 15.29 3.68
CA THR A 46 -0.08 14.11 2.83
C THR A 46 -1.43 13.51 2.54
N ARG A 47 -1.71 13.28 1.25
CA ARG A 47 -2.96 12.68 0.78
C ARG A 47 -2.65 11.41 -0.02
N PHE A 48 -3.26 10.32 0.41
CA PHE A 48 -3.29 9.06 -0.34
C PHE A 48 -4.68 8.85 -0.96
N LEU A 49 -4.71 8.24 -2.14
CA LEU A 49 -5.91 7.71 -2.77
C LEU A 49 -5.91 6.19 -2.64
N ILE A 50 -7.03 5.62 -2.22
CA ILE A 50 -7.25 4.18 -2.18
C ILE A 50 -8.43 3.88 -3.10
N THR A 51 -8.21 2.98 -4.06
CA THR A 51 -9.24 2.49 -4.97
C THR A 51 -9.44 1.00 -4.69
N ILE A 52 -10.68 0.57 -4.53
CA ILE A 52 -11.09 -0.82 -4.31
C ILE A 52 -12.21 -1.14 -5.30
N PRO A 53 -12.23 -2.33 -5.94
CA PRO A 53 -13.37 -2.78 -6.73
C PRO A 53 -14.68 -2.76 -5.91
N ASP A 54 -15.78 -2.33 -6.51
CA ASP A 54 -17.10 -2.29 -5.86
C ASP A 54 -17.77 -3.67 -5.77
N GLN A 55 -17.20 -4.66 -6.46
CA GLN A 55 -17.56 -6.07 -6.38
C GLN A 55 -16.44 -6.86 -5.67
N PRO A 56 -16.79 -7.85 -4.83
CA PRO A 56 -15.80 -8.68 -4.18
C PRO A 56 -14.96 -9.42 -5.22
N VAL A 57 -13.64 -9.23 -5.16
CA VAL A 57 -12.70 -10.09 -5.89
C VAL A 57 -12.82 -11.50 -5.34
N ARG A 58 -12.89 -12.51 -6.23
CA ARG A 58 -12.90 -13.91 -5.81
C ARG A 58 -11.60 -14.19 -5.03
N PRO A 59 -11.65 -14.67 -3.76
CA PRO A 59 -10.45 -14.83 -2.93
C PRO A 59 -9.35 -15.69 -3.57
N ASP A 60 -9.72 -16.63 -4.44
CA ASP A 60 -8.80 -17.52 -5.13
C ASP A 60 -8.00 -16.83 -6.26
N GLU A 61 -8.54 -15.75 -6.84
CA GLU A 61 -7.83 -14.93 -7.84
C GLU A 61 -6.85 -13.96 -7.16
N ALA A 62 -7.25 -13.39 -6.01
CA ALA A 62 -6.40 -12.50 -5.22
C ALA A 62 -5.13 -13.21 -4.71
N ARG A 63 -5.26 -14.47 -4.26
CA ARG A 63 -4.14 -15.29 -3.76
C ARG A 63 -3.08 -15.60 -4.82
N GLN A 64 -3.46 -15.71 -6.09
CA GLN A 64 -2.54 -15.98 -7.19
C GLN A 64 -1.66 -14.76 -7.50
N THR A 65 -2.22 -13.56 -7.36
CA THR A 65 -1.52 -12.30 -7.64
C THR A 65 -0.50 -11.92 -6.54
N ILE A 66 -0.70 -12.41 -5.31
CA ILE A 66 0.19 -12.14 -4.17
C ILE A 66 1.45 -13.04 -4.21
N ARG A 67 1.35 -14.25 -4.77
CA ARG A 67 2.50 -15.15 -4.92
C ARG A 67 3.41 -14.66 -6.05
N ARG A 68 4.41 -13.83 -5.75
CA ARG A 68 5.51 -13.56 -6.69
C ARG A 68 6.30 -14.86 -6.94
N PRO A 69 6.64 -15.22 -8.19
CA PRO A 69 7.67 -16.22 -8.44
C PRO A 69 9.02 -15.70 -7.91
N ALA A 70 9.84 -16.65 -7.44
CA ALA A 70 11.15 -16.42 -6.81
C ALA A 70 12.16 -15.75 -7.74
#